data_AF-A0A0J7HY30-F1
#
_entry.id   AF-A0A0J7HY30-F1
#
_cell.length_a   1.000
_cell.length_b   1.000
_cell.length_c   1.000
_cell.angle_alpha   90.00
_cell.angle_beta   90.00
_cell.angle_gamma   90.00
#
_symmetry.space_group_name_H-M   'P 1'
#
loop_
_entity.id
_entity.type
_entity.pdbx_description
1 polymer ?
#
loop_
_entity_poly.entity_id
_entity_poly.type
_entity_poly.pdbx_seq_one_letter_code
_entity_poly.pdbx_strand_id
1 'polypeptide(L)'
;MRNIYNKGDFRAGEYGKISQEQRKYGNKKWRRTEKVAIEDQLREVFEFRKARKNRHKIIWVKITKESKGVKRSDYRGFYSEKELTNALKAPNIVRFFTLKDKTKNK
;
A
#
# COMPACT_ATOMS: atom_id res chain seq x y z
N MET A 1 -24.79 40.90 4.52
CA MET A 1 -24.11 40.72 3.23
C MET A 1 -23.85 39.24 2.99
N ARG A 2 -24.37 38.64 1.90
CA ARG A 2 -24.08 37.24 1.56
C ARG A 2 -22.67 37.16 0.97
N ASN A 3 -21.86 36.23 1.48
CA ASN A 3 -20.48 36.04 1.03
C ASN A 3 -20.46 35.43 -0.38
N ILE A 4 -20.28 36.28 -1.39
CA ILE A 4 -20.33 35.94 -2.83
C ILE A 4 -19.07 35.17 -3.28
N TYR A 5 -18.04 35.08 -2.43
CA TYR A 5 -16.72 34.56 -2.79
C TYR A 5 -16.49 33.09 -2.43
N ASN A 6 -17.44 32.42 -1.78
CA ASN A 6 -17.30 31.01 -1.46
C ASN A 6 -17.60 30.14 -2.70
N LYS A 7 -16.65 30.11 -3.66
CA LYS A 7 -16.66 29.21 -4.84
C LYS A 7 -16.26 27.76 -4.49
N GLY A 8 -16.48 27.33 -3.24
CA GLY A 8 -16.13 25.99 -2.78
C GLY A 8 -17.27 24.99 -2.99
N ASP A 9 -16.96 23.71 -2.78
CA ASP A 9 -17.90 22.58 -2.98
C ASP A 9 -19.15 22.58 -2.06
N PHE A 10 -19.23 23.57 -1.16
CA PHE A 10 -20.21 23.64 -0.09
C PHE A 10 -20.93 24.99 -0.10
N ARG A 11 -22.22 24.99 0.26
CA ARG A 11 -23.09 26.16 0.20
C ARG A 11 -22.47 27.37 0.93
N ALA A 12 -22.37 28.50 0.22
CA ALA A 12 -21.75 29.71 0.72
C ALA A 12 -22.50 30.24 1.96
N GLY A 13 -21.80 30.36 3.10
CA GLY A 13 -22.35 30.87 4.36
C GLY A 13 -22.69 29.81 5.42
N GLU A 14 -22.68 28.52 5.08
CA GLU A 14 -22.89 27.43 6.06
C GLU A 14 -21.56 26.81 6.52
N TYR A 15 -20.55 26.76 5.65
CA TYR A 15 -19.28 26.09 5.94
C TYR A 15 -18.57 26.63 7.19
N GLY A 16 -18.61 27.95 7.40
CA GLY A 16 -18.04 28.62 8.59
C GLY A 16 -18.86 28.46 9.87
N LYS A 17 -20.11 28.00 9.78
CA LYS A 17 -21.02 27.82 10.93
C LYS A 17 -21.06 26.38 11.45
N ILE A 18 -20.39 25.46 10.76
CA ILE A 18 -20.41 24.04 11.09
C ILE A 18 -19.21 23.71 11.99
N SER A 19 -19.48 23.14 13.16
CA SER A 19 -18.45 22.73 14.12
C SER A 19 -17.52 21.66 13.53
N GLN A 20 -16.30 21.56 14.07
CA GLN A 20 -15.32 20.57 13.61
C GLN A 20 -15.80 19.13 13.76
N GLU A 21 -16.59 18.85 14.80
CA GLU A 21 -17.22 17.55 15.02
C GLU A 21 -18.28 17.23 13.95
N GLN A 22 -19.13 18.21 13.62
CA GLN A 22 -20.08 18.05 12.52
C GLN A 22 -19.35 17.89 11.18
N ARG A 23 -18.19 18.54 10.97
CA ARG A 23 -17.33 18.28 9.79
C ARG A 23 -16.83 16.84 9.73
N LYS A 24 -16.47 16.26 10.88
CA LYS A 24 -15.90 14.91 10.98
C LYS A 24 -16.95 13.80 10.94
N TYR A 25 -18.11 14.01 11.58
CA TYR A 25 -19.12 12.97 11.82
C TYR A 25 -20.50 13.27 11.22
N GLY A 26 -20.76 14.51 10.80
CA GLY A 26 -22.05 14.90 10.23
C GLY A 26 -22.26 14.42 8.79
N ASN A 27 -23.51 14.41 8.33
CA ASN A 27 -23.85 13.91 7.00
C ASN A 27 -23.33 14.85 5.88
N LYS A 28 -22.35 14.38 5.10
CA LYS A 28 -21.73 15.14 3.99
C LYS A 28 -22.75 15.56 2.92
N LYS A 29 -23.80 14.75 2.72
CA LYS A 29 -24.88 14.96 1.74
C LYS A 29 -25.62 16.29 1.93
N TRP A 30 -25.75 16.76 3.17
CA TRP A 30 -26.60 17.91 3.51
C TRP A 30 -25.91 19.26 3.31
N ARG A 31 -24.58 19.25 3.10
CA ARG A 31 -23.73 20.45 3.03
C ARG A 31 -23.25 20.77 1.62
N ARG A 32 -23.46 19.85 0.68
CA ARG A 32 -22.98 19.92 -0.71
C ARG A 32 -23.86 20.85 -1.55
N THR A 33 -23.25 21.46 -2.55
CA THR A 33 -23.98 22.14 -3.62
C THR A 33 -24.54 21.10 -4.60
N GLU A 34 -25.60 21.47 -5.32
CA GLU A 34 -26.21 20.60 -6.34
C GLU A 34 -25.21 20.20 -7.41
N LYS A 35 -24.32 21.12 -7.80
CA LYS A 35 -23.24 20.86 -8.76
C LYS A 35 -22.33 19.71 -8.32
N VAL A 36 -21.89 19.71 -7.06
CA VAL A 36 -21.02 18.65 -6.51
C VAL A 36 -21.77 17.33 -6.34
N ALA A 37 -23.06 17.36 -6.03
CA ALA A 37 -23.88 16.15 -5.99
C ALA A 37 -24.00 15.50 -7.37
N ILE A 38 -24.18 16.30 -8.43
CA ILE A 38 -24.22 15.84 -9.82
C ILE A 38 -22.86 15.28 -10.26
N GLU A 39 -21.75 15.95 -9.94
CA GLU A 39 -20.40 15.46 -10.24
C GLU A 39 -20.08 14.11 -9.55
N ASP A 40 -20.51 13.92 -8.30
CA ASP A 40 -20.34 12.63 -7.58
C ASP A 40 -21.18 11.52 -8.22
N GLN A 41 -22.43 11.81 -8.60
CA GLN A 41 -23.29 10.84 -9.31
C GLN A 41 -22.71 10.43 -10.67
N LEU A 42 -22.05 11.35 -11.37
CA LEU A 42 -21.36 11.06 -12.62
C LEU A 42 -20.06 10.26 -12.40
N ARG A 43 -19.40 10.40 -11.25
CA ARG A 43 -18.19 9.61 -10.87
C ARG A 43 -18.51 8.18 -10.44
N GLU A 44 -19.71 7.92 -9.90
CA GLU A 44 -20.12 6.58 -9.43
C GLU A 44 -20.14 5.51 -10.54
N VAL A 45 -20.11 5.90 -11.82
CA VAL A 45 -20.35 4.97 -12.93
C VAL A 45 -19.17 4.05 -13.26
N PHE A 46 -17.89 4.40 -13.02
CA PHE A 46 -16.82 3.42 -13.32
C PHE A 46 -15.43 3.77 -12.73
N GLU A 47 -15.22 3.54 -11.43
CA GLU A 47 -13.85 3.42 -10.94
C GLU A 47 -13.33 2.00 -11.23
N PHE A 48 -12.50 1.84 -12.27
CA PHE A 48 -11.68 0.64 -12.46
C PHE A 48 -10.75 0.48 -11.25
N ARG A 49 -11.22 -0.20 -10.20
CA ARG A 49 -10.36 -0.58 -9.07
C ARG A 49 -9.26 -1.47 -9.61
N LYS A 50 -8.05 -0.94 -9.73
CA LYS A 50 -6.89 -1.71 -10.17
C LYS A 50 -6.80 -2.96 -9.30
N ALA A 51 -6.94 -4.13 -9.91
CA ALA A 51 -6.83 -5.40 -9.21
C ALA A 51 -5.48 -5.43 -8.47
N ARG A 52 -5.52 -5.81 -7.18
CA ARG A 52 -4.30 -5.93 -6.38
C ARG A 52 -3.43 -7.00 -7.04
N LYS A 53 -2.24 -6.62 -7.51
CA LYS A 53 -1.28 -7.57 -8.08
C LYS A 53 -0.99 -8.66 -7.05
N ASN A 54 -1.04 -9.92 -7.48
CA ASN A 54 -0.67 -11.05 -6.63
C ASN A 54 0.77 -10.85 -6.12
N ARG A 55 0.97 -11.10 -4.83
CA ARG A 55 2.32 -11.02 -4.23
C ARG A 55 3.21 -12.07 -4.89
N HIS A 56 4.42 -11.68 -5.28
CA HIS A 56 5.40 -12.60 -5.87
C HIS A 56 5.73 -13.71 -4.87
N LYS A 57 5.87 -14.96 -5.37
CA LYS A 57 6.36 -16.08 -4.56
C LYS A 57 7.80 -15.78 -4.14
N ILE A 58 8.08 -15.88 -2.85
CA ILE A 58 9.40 -15.61 -2.28
C ILE A 58 10.17 -16.92 -2.19
N ILE A 59 11.40 -16.94 -2.70
CA ILE A 59 12.35 -18.04 -2.55
C ILE A 59 13.09 -17.82 -1.23
N TRP A 60 12.79 -18.62 -0.22
CA TRP A 60 13.48 -18.56 1.06
C TRP A 60 14.75 -19.40 1.05
N VAL A 61 15.86 -18.80 1.48
CA VAL A 61 17.17 -19.46 1.47
C VAL A 61 17.90 -19.18 2.78
N LYS A 62 18.54 -20.21 3.33
CA LYS A 62 19.52 -20.09 4.41
C LYS A 62 20.92 -20.05 3.79
N ILE A 63 21.65 -18.96 3.98
CA ILE A 63 23.00 -18.76 3.43
C ILE A 63 23.99 -18.77 4.59
N THR A 64 24.97 -19.65 4.56
CA THR A 64 26.09 -19.63 5.51
C THR A 64 27.25 -18.85 4.90
N LYS A 65 27.70 -17.82 5.62
CA LYS A 65 28.88 -17.04 5.28
C LYS A 65 30.00 -17.31 6.27
N GLU A 66 31.23 -17.25 5.80
CA GLU A 66 32.42 -17.33 6.62
C GLU A 66 33.22 -16.05 6.46
N SER A 67 33.55 -15.42 7.58
CA SER A 67 34.41 -14.24 7.59
C SER A 67 35.31 -14.31 8.82
N LYS A 68 36.63 -14.19 8.59
CA LYS A 68 37.65 -14.22 9.64
C LYS A 68 37.52 -15.45 10.57
N GLY A 69 37.25 -16.62 9.98
CA GLY A 69 37.09 -17.91 10.69
C GLY A 69 35.76 -18.09 11.44
N VAL A 70 34.87 -17.10 11.43
CA VAL A 70 33.55 -17.19 12.06
C VAL A 70 32.48 -17.50 11.01
N LYS A 71 31.74 -18.60 11.22
CA LYS A 71 30.62 -19.00 10.37
C LYS A 71 29.31 -18.43 10.92
N ARG A 72 28.57 -17.70 10.09
CA ARG A 72 27.23 -17.17 10.40
C ARG A 72 26.23 -17.60 9.36
N SER A 73 25.00 -17.89 9.79
CA SER A 73 23.90 -18.27 8.90
C SER A 73 22.84 -17.18 8.87
N ASP A 74 22.54 -16.67 7.68
CA ASP A 74 21.50 -15.68 7.44
C ASP A 74 20.32 -16.32 6.70
N TYR A 75 19.10 -15.97 7.08
CA TYR A 75 17.88 -16.32 6.33
C TYR A 75 17.46 -15.12 5.47
N ARG A 76 17.35 -15.33 4.15
CA ARG A 76 16.94 -14.28 3.21
C ARG A 76 15.90 -14.80 2.22
N GLY A 77 14.95 -13.94 1.87
CA GLY A 77 13.99 -14.17 0.81
C GLY A 77 14.41 -13.44 -0.46
N PHE A 78 14.22 -14.09 -1.61
CA PHE A 78 14.48 -13.52 -2.94
C PHE A 78 13.23 -13.57 -3.79
N TYR A 79 13.01 -12.56 -4.64
CA TYR A 79 11.84 -12.52 -5.52
C TYR A 79 12.10 -13.16 -6.89
N SER A 80 13.37 -13.36 -7.24
CA SER A 80 13.77 -14.02 -8.48
C SER A 80 15.01 -14.90 -8.30
N GLU A 81 15.16 -15.88 -9.18
CA GLU A 81 16.37 -16.73 -9.25
C GLU A 81 17.62 -15.91 -9.60
N LYS A 82 17.47 -14.84 -10.39
CA LYS A 82 18.57 -13.93 -10.75
C LYS A 82 19.11 -13.19 -9.52
N GLU A 83 18.25 -12.72 -8.64
CA GLU A 83 18.66 -12.10 -7.38
C GLU A 83 19.38 -13.11 -6.46
N LEU A 84 18.85 -14.33 -6.37
CA LEU A 84 19.48 -15.40 -5.58
C LEU A 84 20.88 -15.73 -6.11
N THR A 85 21.00 -16.00 -7.41
CA THR A 85 22.29 -16.34 -8.02
C THR A 85 23.30 -15.22 -7.86
N ASN A 86 22.88 -13.96 -8.00
CA ASN A 86 23.76 -12.82 -7.73
C ASN A 86 24.19 -12.74 -6.27
N ALA A 87 23.30 -13.02 -5.32
CA ALA A 87 23.66 -13.05 -3.91
C ALA A 87 24.66 -14.18 -3.59
N LEU A 88 24.53 -15.34 -4.25
CA LEU A 88 25.40 -16.50 -4.07
C LEU A 88 26.80 -16.34 -4.68
N LYS A 89 27.01 -15.39 -5.60
CA LYS A 89 28.33 -15.09 -6.18
C LYS A 89 29.31 -14.45 -5.19
N ALA A 90 28.88 -14.07 -3.99
CA ALA A 90 29.75 -13.43 -3.02
C ALA A 90 30.83 -14.41 -2.52
N PRO A 91 32.11 -13.99 -2.42
CA PRO A 91 33.24 -14.88 -2.13
C PRO A 91 33.18 -15.50 -0.74
N ASN A 92 32.48 -14.86 0.19
CA ASN A 92 32.41 -15.29 1.59
C ASN A 92 31.31 -16.33 1.85
N ILE A 93 30.65 -16.85 0.81
CA ILE A 93 29.57 -17.82 0.94
C ILE A 93 30.12 -19.23 0.90
N VAL A 94 29.82 -20.01 1.94
CA VAL A 94 30.30 -21.40 2.07
C VAL A 94 29.26 -22.39 1.56
N ARG A 95 27.99 -22.17 1.92
CA ARG A 95 26.89 -23.08 1.58
C ARG A 95 25.56 -22.35 1.63
N PHE A 96 24.59 -22.87 0.89
CA PHE A 96 23.22 -22.39 0.95
C PHE A 96 22.23 -23.55 0.89
N PHE A 97 21.06 -23.36 1.50
CA PHE A 97 19.95 -24.31 1.46
C PHE A 97 18.67 -23.57 1.09
N THR A 98 17.95 -24.07 0.09
CA THR A 98 16.62 -23.58 -0.24
C THR A 98 15.61 -24.16 0.74
N LEU A 99 14.76 -23.30 1.31
CA LEU A 99 13.69 -23.70 2.20
C LEU A 99 12.43 -23.89 1.37
N LYS A 100 11.94 -25.13 1.28
CA LYS A 100 10.58 -25.38 0.76
C LYS A 100 9.58 -24.81 1.75
N ASP A 101 8.66 -23.99 1.27
CA ASP A 101 7.55 -23.48 2.07
C ASP A 101 6.80 -24.66 2.73
N LYS A 102 6.73 -24.64 4.07
CA LYS A 102 5.98 -25.60 4.89
C LYS A 102 4.45 -25.43 4.78
N THR A 103 3.95 -24.66 3.81
CA THR A 103 2.49 -24.47 3.61
C THR A 103 1.77 -25.73 3.09
N LYS A 104 2.50 -26.84 2.89
CA LYS A 104 1.96 -28.16 2.50
C LYS A 104 1.80 -29.18 3.63
N ASN A 105 1.90 -28.78 4.89
CA ASN A 105 1.50 -29.64 6.02
C ASN A 105 0.19 -29.12 6.61
N LYS A 106 -0.92 -29.38 5.90
CA LYS A 106 -2.27 -29.33 6.44
C LYS A 106 -3.10 -30.43 5.81
#